data_AF-A0A951JUW5-F1
#
_entry.id   AF-A0A951JUW5-F1
#
_cell.length_a   1.000
_cell.length_b   1.000
_cell.length_c   1.000
_cell.angle_alpha   90.00
_cell.angle_beta   90.00
_cell.angle_gamma   90.00
#
_symmetry.space_group_name_H-M   'P 1'
#
loop_
_entity.id
_entity.type
_entity.pdbx_description
1 polymer ?
#
loop_
_entity_poly.entity_id
_entity_poly.type
_entity_poly.pdbx_seq_one_letter_code
_entity_poly.pdbx_strand_id
1 'polypeptide(L)'
;MSTLTAAAWVAAFLLVLAGAGKVVRPEAADTAVRTARLPSHVQLIRLLGAGEVAVGLTVVIVGGTLPAVVLAIAYGGFAVFAQRQRRIGADCGCFGTTSAPVTGMHVGMNVLLAVVTAGAALQPAPALPPMAVDAPLLGAVAAALVVVAATLLRLLLTAAAELTVAFELLAPKGAT
;
A
#
# COMPACT_ATOMS: atom_id res chain seq x y z
N MET A 1 -21.24 -9.14 2.64
CA MET A 1 -19.82 -8.74 2.63
C MET A 1 -19.51 -8.05 3.94
N SER A 2 -18.48 -8.48 4.69
CA SER A 2 -18.08 -7.77 5.92
C SER A 2 -17.27 -6.52 5.57
N THR A 3 -17.24 -5.55 6.48
CA THR A 3 -16.43 -4.33 6.34
C THR A 3 -14.94 -4.66 6.25
N LEU A 4 -14.47 -5.72 6.93
CA LEU A 4 -13.10 -6.21 6.86
C LEU A 4 -12.74 -6.74 5.48
N THR A 5 -13.63 -7.51 4.84
CA THR A 5 -13.40 -7.99 3.45
C THR A 5 -13.29 -6.81 2.48
N ALA A 6 -14.20 -5.84 2.57
CA ALA A 6 -14.17 -4.66 1.70
C ALA A 6 -12.87 -3.86 1.90
N ALA A 7 -12.45 -3.65 3.15
CA ALA A 7 -11.21 -2.95 3.46
C ALA A 7 -9.97 -3.75 3.00
N ALA A 8 -10.00 -5.08 3.06
CA ALA A 8 -8.95 -5.93 2.51
C ALA A 8 -8.85 -5.82 0.98
N TRP A 9 -9.96 -5.66 0.25
CA TRP A 9 -9.91 -5.39 -1.19
C TRP A 9 -9.32 -4.02 -1.51
N VAL A 10 -9.63 -2.99 -0.71
CA VAL A 10 -9.00 -1.67 -0.84
C VAL A 10 -7.50 -1.77 -0.62
N ALA A 11 -7.06 -2.48 0.42
CA ALA A 11 -5.66 -2.74 0.70
C ALA A 11 -5.00 -3.52 -0.47
N ALA A 12 -5.62 -4.59 -0.93
CA ALA A 12 -5.12 -5.38 -2.05
C ALA A 12 -4.95 -4.53 -3.33
N PHE A 13 -5.93 -3.69 -3.66
CA PHE A 13 -5.85 -2.82 -4.82
C PHE A 13 -4.77 -1.73 -4.66
N LEU A 14 -4.63 -1.16 -3.46
CA LEU A 14 -3.54 -0.24 -3.16
C LEU A 14 -2.17 -0.91 -3.33
N LEU A 15 -2.04 -2.17 -2.94
CA LEU A 15 -0.83 -2.96 -3.17
C LEU A 15 -0.55 -3.19 -4.66
N VAL A 16 -1.59 -3.48 -5.46
CA VAL A 16 -1.46 -3.57 -6.93
C VAL A 16 -0.94 -2.26 -7.51
N LEU A 17 -1.49 -1.11 -7.09
CA LEU A 17 -1.03 0.20 -7.56
C LEU A 17 0.44 0.47 -7.16
N ALA A 18 0.84 0.11 -5.95
CA ALA A 18 2.21 0.24 -5.47
C ALA A 18 3.18 -0.65 -6.28
N GLY A 19 2.81 -1.91 -6.46
CA GLY A 19 3.59 -2.90 -7.20
C GLY A 19 3.73 -2.53 -8.68
N ALA A 20 2.63 -2.11 -9.32
CA ALA A 20 2.64 -1.63 -10.70
C ALA A 20 3.58 -0.42 -10.86
N GLY A 21 3.57 0.51 -9.91
CA GLY A 21 4.52 1.62 -9.85
C GLY A 21 5.98 1.14 -9.84
N LYS A 22 6.30 0.13 -9.02
CA LYS A 22 7.65 -0.45 -8.93
C LYS A 22 8.07 -1.22 -10.18
N VAL A 23 7.13 -1.87 -10.87
CA VAL A 23 7.41 -2.57 -12.13
C VAL A 23 7.73 -1.58 -13.25
N VAL A 24 6.92 -0.52 -13.37
CA VAL A 24 7.04 0.47 -14.46
C VAL A 24 8.18 1.44 -14.21
N ARG A 25 8.34 1.95 -12.97
CA ARG A 25 9.34 2.95 -12.57
C ARG A 25 10.08 2.50 -11.29
N PRO A 26 11.03 1.56 -11.41
CA PRO A 26 11.73 0.97 -10.28
C PRO A 26 12.75 1.90 -9.61
N GLU A 27 13.17 2.99 -10.25
CA GLU A 27 14.31 3.82 -9.85
C GLU A 27 14.11 4.46 -8.46
N ALA A 28 12.87 4.88 -8.19
CA ALA A 28 12.50 5.50 -6.92
C ALA A 28 12.62 4.52 -5.74
N ALA A 29 12.06 3.31 -5.89
CA ALA A 29 12.14 2.27 -4.88
C ALA A 29 13.55 1.71 -4.74
N ASP A 30 14.31 1.61 -5.84
CA ASP A 30 15.72 1.21 -5.81
C ASP A 30 16.56 2.21 -5.00
N THR A 31 16.40 3.51 -5.24
CA THR A 31 17.06 4.56 -4.46
C THR A 31 16.68 4.46 -2.98
N ALA A 32 15.39 4.31 -2.68
CA ALA A 32 14.90 4.17 -1.30
C ALA A 32 15.56 2.97 -0.57
N VAL A 33 15.65 1.80 -1.22
CA VAL A 33 16.26 0.59 -0.65
C VAL A 33 17.78 0.75 -0.49
N ARG A 34 18.47 1.39 -1.44
CA ARG A 34 19.91 1.70 -1.31
C ARG A 34 20.19 2.66 -0.16
N THR A 35 19.39 3.71 0.00
CA THR A 35 19.50 4.66 1.13
C THR A 35 19.27 3.96 2.46
N ALA A 36 18.39 2.96 2.49
CA ALA A 36 18.21 2.09 3.65
C ALA A 36 19.42 1.16 3.92
N ARG A 37 20.46 1.15 3.09
CA ARG A 37 21.62 0.22 3.15
C ARG A 37 21.20 -1.26 3.00
N LEU A 38 20.20 -1.51 2.16
CA LEU A 38 19.79 -2.86 1.79
C LEU A 38 20.29 -3.18 0.37
N PRO A 39 20.54 -4.47 0.06
CA PRO A 39 20.94 -4.86 -1.28
C PRO A 39 19.81 -4.51 -2.27
N SER A 40 20.14 -3.70 -3.28
CA SER A 40 19.17 -3.22 -4.25
C SER A 40 19.74 -3.27 -5.66
N HIS A 41 18.88 -3.68 -6.58
CA HIS A 41 19.06 -3.52 -8.01
C HIS A 41 17.69 -3.52 -8.68
N VAL A 42 17.61 -2.88 -9.84
CA VAL A 42 16.36 -2.65 -10.59
C VAL A 42 15.55 -3.94 -10.82
N GLN A 43 16.21 -5.07 -11.09
CA GLN A 43 15.53 -6.35 -11.32
C GLN A 43 14.84 -6.86 -10.05
N LEU A 44 15.48 -6.76 -8.89
CA LEU A 44 14.86 -7.12 -7.61
C LEU A 44 13.65 -6.25 -7.29
N ILE A 45 13.72 -4.94 -7.56
CA ILE A 45 12.59 -4.03 -7.36
C ILE A 45 11.41 -4.39 -8.27
N ARG A 46 11.68 -4.73 -9.54
CA ARG A 46 10.63 -5.19 -10.46
C ARG A 46 10.03 -6.52 -10.01
N LEU A 47 10.84 -7.47 -9.54
CA LEU A 47 10.35 -8.75 -9.01
C LEU A 47 9.50 -8.55 -7.76
N LEU A 48 9.93 -7.67 -6.85
CA LEU A 48 9.15 -7.29 -5.68
C LEU A 48 7.80 -6.67 -6.09
N GLY A 49 7.82 -5.72 -7.03
CA GLY A 49 6.61 -5.09 -7.57
C GLY A 49 5.67 -6.09 -8.24
N ALA A 50 6.20 -7.05 -9.00
CA ALA A 50 5.41 -8.12 -9.59
C ALA A 50 4.78 -9.03 -8.53
N GLY A 51 5.52 -9.35 -7.46
CA GLY A 51 5.01 -10.07 -6.30
C GLY A 51 3.87 -9.33 -5.59
N GLU A 52 3.99 -8.01 -5.43
CA GLU A 52 2.94 -7.17 -4.85
C GLU A 52 1.67 -7.18 -5.71
N VAL A 53 1.81 -7.05 -7.03
CA VAL A 53 0.68 -7.16 -7.97
C VAL A 53 0.03 -8.54 -7.87
N ALA A 54 0.82 -9.62 -7.87
CA ALA A 54 0.31 -10.98 -7.79
C ALA A 54 -0.46 -11.23 -6.48
N VAL A 55 0.08 -10.80 -5.33
CA VAL A 55 -0.60 -10.91 -4.03
C VAL A 55 -1.91 -10.14 -4.03
N GLY A 56 -1.90 -8.87 -4.46
CA GLY A 56 -3.09 -8.03 -4.47
C GLY A 56 -4.19 -8.59 -5.39
N LEU A 57 -3.83 -9.05 -6.59
CA LEU A 57 -4.78 -9.69 -7.51
C LEU A 57 -5.33 -11.00 -6.95
N THR A 58 -4.51 -11.81 -6.28
CA THR A 58 -4.95 -13.08 -5.69
C THR A 58 -6.01 -12.84 -4.60
N VAL A 59 -5.83 -11.82 -3.76
CA VAL A 59 -6.82 -11.45 -2.73
C VAL A 59 -8.16 -11.05 -3.35
N VAL A 60 -8.15 -10.34 -4.46
CA VAL A 60 -9.36 -9.85 -5.16
C VAL A 60 -10.04 -10.98 -5.94
N ILE A 61 -9.28 -11.79 -6.69
CA ILE A 61 -9.80 -12.75 -7.66
C ILE A 61 -10.09 -14.11 -7.02
N VAL A 62 -9.24 -14.55 -6.10
CA VAL A 62 -9.34 -15.89 -5.47
C VAL A 62 -9.92 -15.78 -4.07
N GLY A 63 -9.58 -14.72 -3.33
CA GLY A 63 -9.99 -14.56 -1.93
C GLY A 63 -9.38 -15.62 -1.01
N GLY A 64 -9.97 -15.80 0.17
CA GLY A 64 -9.54 -16.79 1.15
C GLY A 64 -8.45 -16.33 2.15
N THR A 65 -8.19 -17.21 3.13
CA THR A 65 -7.34 -16.91 4.29
C THR A 65 -5.87 -16.73 3.92
N LEU A 66 -5.31 -17.61 3.09
CA LEU A 66 -3.88 -17.56 2.76
C LEU A 66 -3.49 -16.24 2.05
N PRO A 67 -4.19 -15.80 0.99
CA PRO A 67 -3.90 -14.49 0.38
C PRO A 67 -4.05 -13.31 1.35
N ALA A 68 -5.05 -13.35 2.25
CA ALA A 68 -5.23 -12.31 3.26
C ALA A 68 -4.09 -12.27 4.27
N VAL A 69 -3.57 -13.42 4.71
CA VAL A 69 -2.38 -13.51 5.59
C VAL A 69 -1.14 -12.98 4.88
N VAL A 70 -0.91 -13.37 3.63
CA VAL A 70 0.24 -12.87 2.85
C VAL A 70 0.16 -11.35 2.68
N LEU A 71 -1.04 -10.82 2.42
CA LEU A 71 -1.27 -9.37 2.35
C LEU A 71 -0.96 -8.67 3.68
N ALA A 72 -1.38 -9.25 4.81
CA ALA A 72 -1.07 -8.73 6.14
C ALA A 72 0.44 -8.72 6.42
N ILE A 73 1.16 -9.78 6.05
CA ILE A 73 2.61 -9.86 6.16
C ILE A 73 3.28 -8.79 5.30
N ALA A 74 2.82 -8.59 4.06
CA ALA A 74 3.36 -7.56 3.17
C ALA A 74 3.23 -6.17 3.81
N TYR A 75 2.04 -5.81 4.31
CA TYR A 75 1.84 -4.54 5.01
C TYR A 75 2.64 -4.42 6.31
N GLY A 76 2.79 -5.49 7.07
CA GLY A 76 3.68 -5.52 8.23
C GLY A 76 5.14 -5.25 7.85
N GLY A 77 5.61 -5.87 6.76
CA GLY A 77 6.93 -5.61 6.20
C GLY A 77 7.12 -4.17 5.75
N PHE A 78 6.12 -3.58 5.08
CA PHE A 78 6.15 -2.17 4.70
C PHE A 78 6.10 -1.22 5.89
N ALA A 79 5.40 -1.56 6.97
CA ALA A 79 5.42 -0.77 8.20
C ALA A 79 6.83 -0.71 8.80
N VAL A 80 7.51 -1.85 8.88
CA VAL A 80 8.90 -1.93 9.36
C VAL A 80 9.85 -1.15 8.44
N PHE A 81 9.72 -1.34 7.13
CA PHE A 81 10.55 -0.63 6.15
C PHE A 81 10.31 0.88 6.17
N ALA A 82 9.05 1.33 6.20
CA ALA A 82 8.68 2.74 6.30
C ALA A 82 9.22 3.37 7.59
N GLN A 83 9.16 2.65 8.72
CA GLN A 83 9.71 3.15 9.97
C GLN A 83 11.24 3.30 9.91
N ARG A 84 11.94 2.39 9.21
CA ARG A 84 13.38 2.53 8.94
C ARG A 84 13.68 3.75 8.08
N GLN A 85 12.95 3.92 6.97
CA GLN A 85 13.09 5.08 6.06
C GLN A 85 12.85 6.41 6.79
N ARG A 86 11.79 6.49 7.59
CA ARG A 86 11.45 7.67 8.39
C ARG A 86 12.59 8.07 9.33
N ARG A 87 13.24 7.10 9.99
CA ARG A 87 14.34 7.38 10.93
C ARG A 87 15.59 7.94 10.27
N ILE A 88 15.80 7.63 9.00
CA ILE A 88 16.96 8.10 8.23
C ILE A 88 16.61 9.29 7.30
N GLY A 89 15.36 9.79 7.37
CA GLY A 89 14.90 10.90 6.53
C GLY A 89 14.84 10.57 5.03
N ALA A 90 14.63 9.31 4.67
CA ALA A 90 14.56 8.88 3.28
C ALA A 90 13.16 8.98 2.69
N ASP A 91 13.09 9.12 1.36
CA ASP A 91 11.84 9.15 0.61
C ASP A 91 11.15 7.79 0.56
N CYS A 92 9.83 7.82 0.33
CA CYS A 92 9.02 6.60 0.36
C CYS A 92 9.34 5.64 -0.79
N GLY A 93 9.74 6.16 -1.96
CA GLY A 93 9.98 5.37 -3.18
C GLY A 93 8.74 4.61 -3.68
N CYS A 94 7.59 4.77 -3.01
CA CYS A 94 6.35 4.07 -3.32
C CYS A 94 5.66 4.68 -4.53
N PHE A 95 4.87 3.87 -5.24
CA PHE A 95 4.10 4.30 -6.42
C PHE A 95 4.95 4.94 -7.54
N GLY A 96 6.27 4.68 -7.55
CA GLY A 96 7.20 5.23 -8.54
C GLY A 96 7.53 6.72 -8.35
N THR A 97 7.36 7.28 -7.14
CA THR A 97 7.67 8.69 -6.85
C THR A 97 8.81 8.84 -5.82
N THR A 98 9.60 9.90 -5.96
CA THR A 98 10.76 10.21 -5.08
C THR A 98 10.59 11.52 -4.30
N SER A 99 9.46 12.20 -4.39
CA SER A 99 9.32 13.59 -3.91
C SER A 99 8.69 13.73 -2.52
N ALA A 100 8.39 12.63 -1.83
CA ALA A 100 7.70 12.66 -0.56
C ALA A 100 8.48 11.89 0.53
N PRO A 101 8.92 12.57 1.61
CA PRO A 101 9.58 11.91 2.72
C PRO A 101 8.60 10.98 3.45
N VAL A 102 9.13 9.90 4.03
CA VAL A 102 8.30 8.98 4.81
C VAL A 102 7.93 9.61 6.15
N THR A 103 6.64 9.87 6.33
CA THR A 103 6.07 10.40 7.59
C THR A 103 5.54 9.29 8.50
N GLY A 104 5.18 9.64 9.74
CA GLY A 104 4.51 8.72 10.66
C GLY A 104 3.17 8.18 10.14
N MET A 105 2.50 8.92 9.25
CA MET A 105 1.26 8.50 8.61
C MET A 105 1.45 7.26 7.73
N HIS A 106 2.57 7.13 7.02
CA HIS A 106 2.88 5.94 6.22
C HIS A 106 2.98 4.70 7.12
N VAL A 107 3.67 4.83 8.25
CA VAL A 107 3.84 3.74 9.20
C VAL A 107 2.50 3.34 9.80
N GLY A 108 1.72 4.32 10.28
CA GLY A 108 0.39 4.08 10.85
C GLY A 108 -0.56 3.43 9.87
N MET A 109 -0.56 3.87 8.60
CA MET A 109 -1.41 3.29 7.55
C MET A 109 -1.01 1.85 7.25
N ASN A 110 0.27 1.55 7.11
CA ASN A 110 0.73 0.17 6.89
C ASN A 110 0.36 -0.75 8.06
N VAL A 111 0.50 -0.29 9.31
CA VAL A 111 0.07 -1.04 10.49
C VAL A 111 -1.44 -1.28 10.48
N LEU A 112 -2.24 -0.25 10.20
CA LEU A 112 -3.70 -0.37 10.12
C LEU A 112 -4.12 -1.39 9.05
N LEU A 113 -3.54 -1.30 7.85
CA LEU A 113 -3.84 -2.22 6.76
C LEU A 113 -3.39 -3.65 7.09
N ALA A 114 -2.26 -3.84 7.77
CA ALA A 114 -1.83 -5.14 8.26
C ALA A 114 -2.85 -5.75 9.25
N VAL A 115 -3.32 -4.97 10.22
CA VAL A 115 -4.31 -5.42 11.21
C VAL A 115 -5.65 -5.75 10.56
N VAL A 116 -6.14 -4.89 9.66
CA VAL A 116 -7.42 -5.09 8.97
C VAL A 116 -7.38 -6.35 8.09
N THR A 117 -6.29 -6.55 7.35
CA THR A 117 -6.15 -7.71 6.46
C THR A 117 -5.92 -9.01 7.25
N ALA A 118 -5.22 -8.95 8.39
CA ALA A 118 -5.15 -10.07 9.32
C ALA A 118 -6.52 -10.41 9.92
N GLY A 119 -7.33 -9.41 10.28
CA GLY A 119 -8.70 -9.60 10.74
C GLY A 119 -9.59 -10.21 9.65
N ALA A 120 -9.44 -9.78 8.39
CA ALA A 120 -10.17 -10.34 7.27
C ALA A 120 -9.82 -11.82 7.02
N ALA A 121 -8.59 -12.25 7.35
CA ALA A 121 -8.17 -13.64 7.23
C ALA A 121 -8.92 -14.61 8.18
N LEU A 122 -9.51 -14.08 9.26
CA LEU A 122 -10.30 -14.85 10.23
C LEU A 122 -11.73 -15.13 9.74
N GLN A 123 -12.12 -14.59 8.58
CA GLN A 123 -13.44 -14.78 8.00
C GLN A 123 -13.31 -15.48 6.64
N PRO A 124 -14.34 -16.23 6.20
CA PRO A 124 -14.43 -16.64 4.80
C PRO A 124 -14.46 -15.36 3.95
N ALA A 125 -13.35 -15.05 3.28
CA ALA A 125 -13.23 -13.87 2.44
C ALA A 125 -13.70 -14.23 1.03
N PRO A 126 -14.92 -13.84 0.62
CA PRO A 126 -15.39 -14.08 -0.73
C PRO A 126 -14.51 -13.34 -1.74
N ALA A 127 -14.39 -13.91 -2.93
CA ALA A 127 -13.74 -13.25 -4.05
C ALA A 127 -14.71 -12.27 -4.73
N LEU A 128 -14.17 -11.27 -5.43
CA LEU A 128 -14.95 -10.32 -6.23
C LEU A 128 -15.65 -10.95 -7.45
N PRO A 129 -15.03 -11.88 -8.22
CA PRO A 129 -15.63 -12.40 -9.44
C PRO A 129 -16.97 -13.12 -9.25
N PRO A 130 -17.14 -14.04 -8.26
CA PRO A 130 -18.44 -14.65 -8.00
C PRO A 130 -19.53 -13.61 -7.70
N MET A 131 -19.20 -12.57 -6.92
CA MET A 131 -20.14 -11.50 -6.60
C MET A 131 -20.55 -10.68 -7.83
N ALA A 132 -19.64 -10.49 -8.78
CA ALA A 132 -19.93 -9.80 -10.06
C ALA A 132 -20.79 -10.66 -11.01
N VAL A 133 -20.72 -11.98 -10.91
CA VAL A 133 -21.57 -12.90 -11.69
C VAL A 133 -22.98 -12.97 -11.08
N ASP A 134 -23.06 -13.17 -9.76
CA ASP A 134 -24.34 -13.38 -9.06
C ASP A 134 -25.15 -12.08 -8.92
N ALA A 135 -24.46 -10.93 -8.82
CA ALA A 135 -25.09 -9.63 -8.62
C ALA A 135 -24.28 -8.51 -9.33
N PRO A 136 -24.41 -8.37 -10.66
CA PRO A 136 -23.49 -7.56 -11.47
C PRO A 136 -23.45 -6.08 -11.09
N LEU A 137 -24.60 -5.48 -10.77
CA LEU A 137 -24.65 -4.08 -10.34
C LEU A 137 -23.92 -3.88 -8.99
N LEU A 138 -24.14 -4.77 -8.02
CA LEU A 138 -23.48 -4.74 -6.72
C LEU A 138 -21.97 -5.00 -6.85
N GLY A 139 -21.57 -5.95 -7.70
CA GLY A 139 -20.17 -6.21 -8.03
C GLY A 139 -19.48 -5.00 -8.66
N ALA A 140 -20.13 -4.35 -9.63
CA ALA A 140 -19.61 -3.14 -10.28
C ALA A 140 -19.48 -1.97 -9.29
N VAL A 141 -20.49 -1.75 -8.44
CA VAL A 141 -20.44 -0.70 -7.40
C VAL A 141 -19.33 -0.99 -6.39
N ALA A 142 -19.19 -2.24 -5.93
CA ALA A 142 -18.12 -2.62 -5.01
C ALA A 142 -16.73 -2.40 -5.63
N ALA A 143 -16.53 -2.80 -6.88
CA ALA A 143 -15.28 -2.57 -7.61
C ALA A 143 -14.98 -1.08 -7.76
N ALA A 144 -15.98 -0.27 -8.13
CA ALA A 144 -15.83 1.18 -8.24
C ALA A 144 -15.45 1.82 -6.90
N LEU A 145 -16.12 1.43 -5.80
CA LEU A 145 -15.79 1.93 -4.46
C LEU A 145 -14.39 1.52 -4.02
N VAL A 146 -13.94 0.31 -4.33
CA VAL A 146 -12.57 -0.15 -4.05
C VAL A 146 -11.54 0.70 -4.79
N VAL A 147 -11.76 0.94 -6.09
CA VAL A 147 -10.87 1.78 -6.91
C VAL A 147 -10.81 3.21 -6.37
N VAL A 148 -11.98 3.81 -6.08
CA VAL A 148 -12.07 5.17 -5.54
C VAL A 148 -11.37 5.25 -4.18
N ALA A 149 -11.68 4.35 -3.25
CA ALA A 149 -11.09 4.36 -1.91
C ALA A 149 -9.56 4.19 -1.94
N ALA A 150 -9.05 3.25 -2.74
CA ALA A 150 -7.61 3.03 -2.87
C ALA A 150 -6.91 4.21 -3.55
N THR A 151 -7.54 4.83 -4.55
CA THR A 151 -6.99 6.03 -5.21
C THR A 151 -6.97 7.22 -4.26
N LEU A 152 -8.03 7.44 -3.49
CA LEU A 152 -8.06 8.46 -2.45
C LEU A 152 -7.02 8.21 -1.37
N LEU A 153 -6.82 6.95 -0.97
CA LEU A 153 -5.81 6.60 0.04
C LEU A 153 -4.39 6.83 -0.47
N ARG A 154 -4.12 6.51 -1.75
CA ARG A 154 -2.88 6.86 -2.42
C ARG A 154 -2.65 8.37 -2.41
N LEU A 155 -3.66 9.14 -2.83
CA LEU A 155 -3.59 10.61 -2.84
C LEU A 155 -3.36 11.18 -1.44
N LEU A 156 -4.03 10.64 -0.44
CA LEU A 156 -3.87 11.02 0.95
C LEU A 156 -2.43 10.80 1.42
N LEU A 157 -1.85 9.62 1.13
CA LEU A 157 -0.47 9.31 1.51
C LEU A 157 0.56 10.21 0.82
N THR A 158 0.35 10.57 -0.45
CA THR A 158 1.26 11.44 -1.19
C THR A 158 1.09 12.91 -0.82
N ALA A 159 -0.14 13.42 -0.82
CA ALA A 159 -0.43 14.84 -0.57
C ALA A 159 -0.20 15.23 0.90
N ALA A 160 -0.58 14.37 1.86
CA ALA A 160 -0.36 14.67 3.28
C ALA A 160 1.14 14.75 3.62
N ALA A 161 1.98 13.96 2.94
CA ALA A 161 3.43 14.04 3.10
C ALA A 161 3.98 15.39 2.61
N GLU A 162 3.57 15.84 1.42
CA GLU A 162 3.98 17.14 0.88
C GLU A 162 3.52 18.30 1.78
N LEU A 163 2.27 18.25 2.28
CA LEU A 163 1.73 19.23 3.23
C LEU A 163 2.54 19.27 4.53
N THR A 164 2.91 18.13 5.09
CA THR A 164 3.69 18.07 6.35
C THR A 164 5.04 18.78 6.18
N VAL A 165 5.72 18.54 5.06
CA VAL A 165 6.99 19.22 4.73
C VAL A 165 6.78 20.72 4.55
N ALA A 166 5.72 21.12 3.85
CA ALA A 166 5.41 22.54 3.66
C ALA A 166 5.17 23.26 4.99
N PHE A 167 4.44 22.61 5.93
CA PHE A 167 4.21 23.17 7.26
C PHE A 167 5.51 23.28 8.09
N GLU A 168 6.41 22.29 8.02
CA GLU A 168 7.71 22.35 8.70
C GLU A 168 8.60 23.49 8.17
N LEU A 169 8.54 23.79 6.88
CA LEU A 169 9.26 24.93 6.28
C LEU A 169 8.69 26.28 6.70
N LEU A 170 7.38 26.36 6.94
CA LEU A 170 6.69 27.58 7.38
C LEU A 170 6.75 27.78 8.91
N ALA A 171 7.11 26.75 9.67
CA ALA A 171 7.24 26.86 11.12
C ALA A 171 8.37 27.86 11.47
N PRO A 172 8.11 28.88 12.30
CA PRO A 172 9.11 29.89 12.63
C PRO A 172 10.30 29.22 13.34
N LYS A 173 11.48 29.32 12.71
CA LYS A 173 12.75 28.87 13.29
C LYS A 173 13.14 29.84 14.41
N GLY A 174 12.65 29.62 15.63
CA GLY A 174 13.03 30.47 16.78
C GLY A 174 12.16 30.42 18.04
N ALA A 175 11.34 29.40 18.26
CA ALA A 175 10.57 29.24 19.50
C ALA A 175 11.00 27.99 20.28
N THR A 176 12.29 27.89 20.59
CA THR A 176 12.84 27.05 21.68
C THR A 176 14.08 27.73 22.22
#